data_AF-A0A5R8WQ18-F1
#
_entry.id   AF-A0A5R8WQ18-F1
#
_cell.length_a   1.000
_cell.length_b   1.000
_cell.length_c   1.000
_cell.angle_alpha   90.00
_cell.angle_beta   90.00
_cell.angle_gamma   90.00
#
_symmetry.space_group_name_H-M   'P 1'
#
loop_
_entity.id
_entity.type
_entity.pdbx_description
1 polymer ?
#
loop_
_entity_poly.entity_id
_entity_poly.type
_entity_poly.pdbx_seq_one_letter_code
_entity_poly.pdbx_strand_id
1 'polypeptide(L)'
;MHLRLLGPTCAGLLLAFSSWAQEPYMPLLTSDYPRVAALRKLPLELVQEAPDPRVLKAYANNPKAMARYRTDLAAYNEQMQQAGRFWTFSPAVRVLRGQAALDSALQDQQPHLVLQAGKASVGRDAAPALWLKVLQKPATARRAQEQSVLGCFYTTQQMLFVQWHDLFFPSDMVNTVQQMQRYLEANEARPDEKKYLRALEAELTASGPVIQRKTLLIDRNLLAPSVTPEQLARKYPYPVQVVDRSVIEQAVLAADARYLYSHYVMIRGRQVYQLIDMETGRPLAYAKSGSIGVDPPVVEGWVLDGYAKFGAGRK
;
A
#
# COMPACT_ATOMS: atom_id res chain seq x y z
N MET A 1 -36.61 -44.79 27.42
CA MET A 1 -35.19 -44.77 27.79
C MET A 1 -34.35 -44.85 26.52
N HIS A 2 -34.10 -43.73 25.84
CA HIS A 2 -33.14 -43.64 24.73
C HIS A 2 -32.54 -42.23 24.68
N LEU A 3 -31.38 -42.06 25.31
CA LEU A 3 -30.51 -40.89 25.16
C LEU A 3 -29.64 -41.14 23.91
N ARG A 4 -29.74 -40.29 22.89
CA ARG A 4 -28.78 -40.25 21.78
C ARG A 4 -27.83 -39.09 22.00
N LEU A 5 -26.54 -39.42 22.16
CA LEU A 5 -25.42 -38.47 22.12
C LEU A 5 -25.37 -37.81 20.74
N LEU A 6 -25.43 -36.47 20.70
CA LEU A 6 -24.93 -35.67 19.59
C LEU A 6 -23.53 -35.17 19.97
N GLY A 7 -22.53 -35.87 19.43
CA GLY A 7 -21.12 -35.48 19.50
C GLY A 7 -20.75 -34.39 18.49
N PRO A 8 -19.53 -33.82 18.61
CA PRO A 8 -19.19 -32.48 18.16
C PRO A 8 -18.75 -32.45 16.69
N THR A 9 -19.60 -31.97 15.79
CA THR A 9 -19.23 -31.72 14.37
C THR A 9 -18.97 -30.24 14.05
N CYS A 10 -19.18 -29.31 14.98
CA CYS A 10 -19.00 -27.88 14.71
C CYS A 10 -17.54 -27.37 14.84
N ALA A 11 -16.61 -28.15 15.38
CA ALA A 11 -15.23 -27.68 15.59
C ALA A 11 -14.35 -27.75 14.32
N GLY A 12 -14.69 -28.57 13.32
CA GLY A 12 -13.88 -28.75 12.11
C GLY A 12 -14.01 -27.64 11.07
N LEU A 13 -15.15 -26.94 11.03
CA LEU A 13 -15.41 -25.89 10.04
C LEU A 13 -14.79 -24.53 10.40
N LEU A 14 -14.56 -24.24 11.69
CA LEU A 14 -13.93 -22.99 12.13
C LEU A 14 -12.41 -22.94 11.85
N LEU A 15 -11.75 -24.10 11.72
CA LEU A 15 -10.31 -24.19 11.44
C LEU A 15 -9.96 -24.09 9.95
N ALA A 16 -10.92 -24.28 9.05
CA ALA A 16 -10.68 -24.18 7.60
C ALA A 16 -10.69 -22.72 7.10
N PHE A 17 -11.35 -21.80 7.80
CA PHE A 17 -11.38 -20.37 7.44
C PHE A 17 -10.16 -19.57 7.96
N SER A 18 -9.39 -20.12 8.91
CA SER A 18 -8.21 -19.41 9.47
C SER A 18 -6.96 -19.51 8.58
N SER A 19 -6.80 -20.57 7.77
CA SER A 19 -5.60 -20.75 6.96
C SER A 19 -5.49 -19.79 5.77
N TRP A 20 -6.61 -19.23 5.30
CA TRP A 20 -6.63 -18.22 4.22
C TRP A 20 -6.43 -16.79 4.74
N ALA A 21 -6.50 -16.59 6.06
CA ALA A 21 -6.44 -15.26 6.67
C ALA A 21 -5.01 -14.66 6.70
N GLN A 22 -3.97 -15.41 6.31
CA GLN A 22 -2.57 -15.01 6.54
C GLN A 22 -1.69 -14.94 5.29
N GLU A 23 -2.24 -15.07 4.06
CA GLU A 23 -1.45 -14.78 2.86
C GLU A 23 -0.85 -13.37 2.96
N PRO A 24 0.48 -13.24 2.94
CA PRO A 24 1.10 -11.94 3.05
C PRO A 24 0.82 -11.12 1.79
N TYR A 25 0.85 -9.79 1.93
CA TYR A 25 0.60 -8.91 0.79
C TYR A 25 1.66 -9.11 -0.28
N MET A 26 1.21 -9.46 -1.48
CA MET A 26 2.01 -9.36 -2.69
C MET A 26 1.56 -8.13 -3.48
N PRO A 27 2.49 -7.47 -4.17
CA PRO A 27 2.15 -6.55 -5.25
C PRO A 27 1.11 -7.17 -6.19
N LEU A 28 0.21 -6.33 -6.69
CA LEU A 28 -0.98 -6.80 -7.41
C LEU A 28 -0.64 -7.55 -8.70
N LEU A 29 0.38 -7.04 -9.38
CA LEU A 29 0.82 -7.51 -10.67
C LEU A 29 2.33 -7.61 -10.59
N THR A 30 2.80 -8.80 -10.26
CA THR A 30 4.20 -9.17 -10.41
C THR A 30 4.42 -9.53 -11.86
N SER A 31 5.24 -8.75 -12.55
CA SER A 31 5.73 -9.13 -13.88
C SER A 31 6.87 -10.13 -13.71
N ASP A 32 6.96 -11.12 -14.60
CA ASP A 32 8.14 -12.00 -14.74
C ASP A 32 9.34 -11.24 -15.33
N TYR A 33 9.52 -9.96 -14.96
CA TYR A 33 10.57 -9.12 -15.51
C TYR A 33 11.92 -9.80 -15.25
N PRO A 34 12.57 -10.37 -16.28
CA PRO A 34 13.58 -11.40 -16.07
C PRO A 34 14.92 -10.84 -15.59
N ARG A 35 14.99 -9.52 -15.35
CA ARG A 35 16.22 -8.76 -15.15
C ARG A 35 16.11 -7.78 -13.98
N VAL A 36 15.50 -8.18 -12.86
CA VAL A 36 15.39 -7.33 -11.66
C VAL A 36 16.74 -6.72 -11.25
N ALA A 37 17.82 -7.49 -11.31
CA ALA A 37 19.18 -7.00 -11.02
C ALA A 37 19.64 -5.85 -11.96
N ALA A 38 19.16 -5.80 -13.21
CA ALA A 38 19.49 -4.72 -14.14
C ALA A 38 18.81 -3.39 -13.75
N LEU A 39 17.67 -3.46 -13.07
CA LEU A 39 16.93 -2.27 -12.63
C LEU A 39 17.72 -1.44 -11.61
N ARG A 40 18.61 -2.06 -10.81
CA ARG A 40 19.51 -1.35 -9.89
C ARG A 40 20.43 -0.35 -10.57
N LYS A 41 20.66 -0.48 -11.88
CA LYS A 41 21.53 0.43 -12.64
C LYS A 41 20.78 1.61 -13.23
N LEU A 42 19.44 1.57 -13.22
CA LEU A 42 18.60 2.58 -13.82
C LEU A 42 18.13 3.56 -12.73
N PRO A 43 18.36 4.88 -12.90
CA PRO A 43 17.74 5.86 -12.02
C PRO A 43 16.20 5.72 -12.10
N LEU A 44 15.53 5.98 -10.98
CA LEU A 44 14.08 6.00 -10.93
C LEU A 44 13.57 7.34 -11.47
N GLU A 45 12.86 7.31 -12.60
CA GLU A 45 12.07 8.42 -13.11
C GLU A 45 10.70 8.45 -12.43
N LEU A 46 10.52 9.40 -11.53
CA LEU A 46 9.25 9.66 -10.87
C LEU A 46 8.46 10.68 -11.70
N VAL A 47 7.36 10.23 -12.31
CA VAL A 47 6.54 11.07 -13.18
C VAL A 47 5.42 11.71 -12.37
N GLN A 48 5.50 13.03 -12.22
CA GLN A 48 4.43 13.84 -11.64
C GLN A 48 3.29 14.00 -12.64
N GLU A 49 2.05 14.03 -12.13
CA GLU A 49 0.88 14.26 -12.95
C GLU A 49 0.83 15.72 -13.44
N ALA A 50 0.44 15.89 -14.70
CA ALA A 50 0.13 17.20 -15.27
C ALA A 50 -1.39 17.42 -15.26
N PRO A 51 -1.86 18.68 -15.28
CA PRO A 51 -3.29 18.97 -15.40
C PRO A 51 -3.93 18.26 -16.61
N ASP A 52 -4.96 17.45 -16.38
CA ASP A 52 -5.69 16.76 -17.45
C ASP A 52 -6.54 17.79 -18.23
N PRO A 53 -6.30 17.97 -19.54
CA PRO A 53 -7.09 18.89 -20.37
C PRO A 53 -8.60 18.65 -20.32
N ARG A 54 -9.04 17.40 -20.11
CA ARG A 54 -10.46 17.03 -19.98
C ARG A 54 -11.06 17.57 -18.69
N VAL A 55 -10.33 17.45 -17.58
CA VAL A 55 -10.73 17.99 -16.27
C VAL A 55 -10.72 19.52 -16.31
N LEU A 56 -9.68 20.11 -16.90
CA LEU A 56 -9.61 21.57 -17.08
C LEU A 56 -10.81 22.11 -17.87
N LYS A 57 -11.19 21.43 -18.95
CA LYS A 57 -12.37 21.78 -19.75
C LYS A 57 -13.67 21.62 -18.94
N ALA A 58 -13.80 20.54 -18.18
CA ALA A 58 -14.99 20.27 -17.37
C ALA A 58 -15.17 21.31 -16.24
N TYR A 59 -14.09 21.80 -15.65
CA TYR A 59 -14.11 22.77 -14.55
C TYR A 59 -13.95 24.23 -15.00
N ALA A 60 -13.90 24.51 -16.31
CA ALA A 60 -13.68 25.84 -16.85
C ALA A 60 -14.66 26.90 -16.30
N ASN A 61 -15.92 26.51 -16.08
CA ASN A 61 -16.98 27.38 -15.55
C ASN A 61 -17.24 27.19 -14.04
N ASN A 62 -16.40 26.42 -13.33
CA ASN A 62 -16.53 26.16 -11.90
C ASN A 62 -15.21 26.49 -11.18
N PRO A 63 -14.99 27.76 -10.78
CA PRO A 63 -13.70 28.18 -10.21
C PRO A 63 -13.37 27.47 -8.90
N LYS A 64 -14.38 27.10 -8.09
CA LYS A 64 -14.18 26.35 -6.85
C LYS A 64 -13.66 24.93 -7.13
N ALA A 65 -14.25 24.22 -8.09
CA ALA A 65 -13.79 22.90 -8.50
C ALA A 65 -12.40 22.95 -9.15
N MET A 66 -12.13 23.97 -9.98
CA MET A 66 -10.80 24.21 -10.56
C MET A 66 -9.74 24.45 -9.49
N ALA A 67 -10.04 25.28 -8.49
CA ALA A 67 -9.12 25.56 -7.38
C ALA A 67 -8.82 24.29 -6.57
N ARG A 68 -9.87 23.52 -6.21
CA ARG A 68 -9.72 22.23 -5.52
C ARG A 68 -8.82 21.27 -6.31
N TYR A 69 -9.13 21.05 -7.59
CA TYR A 69 -8.35 20.18 -8.47
C TYR A 69 -6.85 20.55 -8.50
N ARG A 70 -6.53 21.84 -8.61
CA ARG A 70 -5.13 22.31 -8.62
C ARG A 70 -4.44 22.04 -7.29
N THR A 71 -5.12 22.28 -6.17
CA THR A 71 -4.59 21.98 -4.83
C THR A 71 -4.32 20.49 -4.68
N ASP A 72 -5.28 19.64 -5.07
CA ASP A 72 -5.14 18.20 -4.90
C ASP A 72 -4.04 17.62 -5.81
N LEU A 73 -3.92 18.11 -7.05
CA LEU A 73 -2.84 17.74 -7.96
C LEU A 73 -1.46 18.16 -7.43
N ALA A 74 -1.36 19.36 -6.84
CA ALA A 74 -0.13 19.83 -6.22
C ALA A 74 0.24 18.95 -5.01
N ALA A 75 -0.73 18.66 -4.14
CA ALA A 75 -0.55 17.76 -2.99
C ALA A 75 -0.12 16.35 -3.44
N TYR A 76 -0.75 15.79 -4.48
CA TYR A 76 -0.34 14.51 -5.06
C TYR A 76 1.10 14.51 -5.53
N ASN A 77 1.48 15.51 -6.32
CA ASN A 77 2.83 15.60 -6.85
C ASN A 77 3.89 15.79 -5.76
N GLU A 78 3.55 16.52 -4.70
CA GLU A 78 4.40 16.65 -3.51
C GLU A 78 4.55 15.31 -2.78
N GLN A 79 3.44 14.62 -2.51
CA GLN A 79 3.45 13.33 -1.81
C GLN A 79 4.20 12.26 -2.61
N MET A 80 4.03 12.21 -3.92
CA MET A 80 4.80 11.32 -4.80
C MET A 80 6.30 11.63 -4.64
N GLN A 81 6.70 12.91 -4.71
CA GLN A 81 8.09 13.32 -4.52
C GLN A 81 8.64 12.95 -3.13
N GLN A 82 7.84 13.12 -2.07
CA GLN A 82 8.21 12.70 -0.71
C GLN A 82 8.42 11.19 -0.64
N ALA A 83 7.50 10.39 -1.20
CA ALA A 83 7.62 8.93 -1.26
C ALA A 83 8.87 8.50 -2.04
N GLY A 84 9.24 9.21 -3.11
CA GLY A 84 10.47 8.99 -3.85
C GLY A 84 11.75 9.08 -2.99
N ARG A 85 11.74 9.85 -1.89
CA ARG A 85 12.91 9.94 -0.98
C ARG A 85 13.20 8.63 -0.23
N PHE A 86 12.22 7.75 -0.13
CA PHE A 86 12.36 6.43 0.49
C PHE A 86 12.84 5.35 -0.49
N TRP A 87 13.02 5.70 -1.77
CA TRP A 87 13.58 4.80 -2.76
C TRP A 87 15.10 4.73 -2.66
N THR A 88 15.62 3.54 -2.36
CA THR A 88 17.06 3.25 -2.27
C THR A 88 17.47 2.06 -3.13
N PHE A 89 16.53 1.43 -3.84
CA PHE A 89 16.80 0.28 -4.70
C PHE A 89 17.74 0.60 -5.88
N SER A 90 17.69 1.83 -6.40
CA SER A 90 18.49 2.27 -7.54
C SER A 90 19.20 3.62 -7.25
N PRO A 91 20.20 4.04 -8.04
CA PRO A 91 21.25 4.97 -7.58
C PRO A 91 20.77 6.40 -7.38
N ALA A 92 19.67 6.77 -8.02
CA ALA A 92 19.13 8.12 -7.97
C ALA A 92 17.64 8.13 -8.29
N VAL A 93 16.97 9.18 -7.85
CA VAL A 93 15.58 9.49 -8.19
C VAL A 93 15.56 10.81 -8.96
N ARG A 94 14.97 10.80 -10.16
CA ARG A 94 14.76 11.98 -11.01
C ARG A 94 13.27 12.26 -11.09
N VAL A 95 12.89 13.53 -10.89
CA VAL A 95 11.48 13.95 -10.94
C VAL A 95 11.19 14.54 -12.32
N LEU A 96 10.26 13.93 -13.05
CA LEU A 96 9.80 14.38 -14.36
C LEU A 96 8.41 15.01 -14.24
N ARG A 97 8.26 16.24 -14.73
CA ARG A 97 7.01 17.00 -14.66
C ARG A 97 6.12 16.68 -15.85
N GLY A 98 5.24 15.69 -15.71
CA GLY A 98 4.28 15.29 -16.73
C GLY A 98 4.86 14.46 -17.87
N GLN A 99 3.96 14.00 -18.74
CA GLN A 99 4.29 13.08 -19.83
C GLN A 99 5.30 13.66 -20.84
N ALA A 100 5.26 14.97 -21.12
CA ALA A 100 6.19 15.58 -22.06
C ALA A 100 7.65 15.49 -21.61
N ALA A 101 7.91 15.60 -20.30
CA ALA A 101 9.26 15.44 -19.75
C ALA A 101 9.74 13.98 -19.89
N LEU A 102 8.86 13.01 -19.67
CA LEU A 102 9.13 11.60 -19.92
C LEU A 102 9.40 11.33 -21.41
N ASP A 103 8.56 11.84 -22.30
CA ASP A 103 8.72 11.66 -23.76
C ASP A 103 10.04 12.25 -24.26
N SER A 104 10.52 13.33 -23.64
CA SER A 104 11.84 13.93 -23.89
C SER A 104 12.97 13.04 -23.38
N ALA A 105 12.86 12.53 -22.14
CA ALA A 105 13.85 11.62 -21.57
C ALA A 105 14.04 10.35 -22.43
N LEU A 106 12.95 9.82 -22.98
CA LEU A 106 12.97 8.63 -23.82
C LEU A 106 13.65 8.82 -25.20
N GLN A 107 14.03 10.04 -25.60
CA GLN A 107 14.70 10.28 -26.89
C GLN A 107 16.15 9.79 -26.92
N ASP A 108 16.77 9.52 -25.76
CA ASP A 108 18.12 8.95 -25.65
C ASP A 108 18.18 7.44 -26.03
N GLN A 109 17.01 6.84 -26.28
CA GLN A 109 16.81 5.44 -26.67
C GLN A 109 17.26 4.43 -25.61
N GLN A 110 17.65 4.88 -24.42
CA GLN A 110 18.02 4.01 -23.30
C GLN A 110 16.78 3.51 -22.57
N PRO A 111 16.87 2.40 -21.81
CA PRO A 111 15.81 1.99 -20.90
C PRO A 111 15.74 2.94 -19.69
N HIS A 112 14.52 3.33 -19.31
CA HIS A 112 14.24 4.16 -18.13
C HIS A 112 13.34 3.38 -17.17
N LEU A 113 13.70 3.38 -15.88
CA LEU A 113 12.86 2.83 -14.82
C LEU A 113 11.89 3.91 -14.36
N VAL A 114 10.61 3.73 -14.63
CA VAL A 114 9.58 4.76 -14.47
C VAL A 114 8.57 4.36 -13.40
N LEU A 115 8.36 5.23 -12.43
CA LEU A 115 7.27 5.15 -11.45
C LEU A 115 6.22 6.20 -11.78
N GLN A 116 4.99 5.74 -12.05
CA GLN A 116 3.88 6.60 -12.44
C GLN A 116 2.55 6.15 -11.83
N ALA A 117 1.66 7.12 -11.63
CA ALA A 117 0.27 6.88 -11.27
C ALA A 117 -0.47 6.13 -12.37
N GLY A 118 -1.51 5.39 -12.00
CA GLY A 118 -2.42 4.77 -12.95
C GLY A 118 -3.63 4.15 -12.28
N LYS A 119 -4.35 3.33 -13.05
CA LYS A 119 -5.50 2.55 -12.60
C LYS A 119 -5.19 1.07 -12.73
N ALA A 120 -5.61 0.29 -11.75
CA ALA A 120 -5.70 -1.16 -11.87
C ALA A 120 -7.16 -1.58 -11.73
N SER A 121 -7.60 -2.51 -12.59
CA SER A 121 -8.96 -3.04 -12.55
C SER A 121 -9.14 -3.94 -11.33
N VAL A 122 -10.26 -3.75 -10.62
CA VAL A 122 -10.68 -4.54 -9.46
C VAL A 122 -12.10 -5.03 -9.71
N GLY A 123 -12.22 -6.12 -10.48
CA GLY A 123 -13.53 -6.61 -10.92
C GLY A 123 -14.19 -5.62 -11.88
N ARG A 124 -15.33 -5.04 -11.48
CA ARG A 124 -16.06 -4.02 -12.27
C ARG A 124 -15.56 -2.59 -12.02
N ASP A 125 -14.68 -2.42 -11.04
CA ASP A 125 -14.19 -1.12 -10.61
C ASP A 125 -12.74 -0.89 -11.04
N ALA A 126 -12.25 0.34 -10.84
CA ALA A 126 -10.86 0.71 -11.02
C ALA A 126 -10.35 1.37 -9.76
N ALA A 127 -9.23 0.88 -9.23
CA ALA A 127 -8.57 1.44 -8.07
C ALA A 127 -7.27 2.15 -8.51
N PRO A 128 -6.91 3.25 -7.83
CA PRO A 128 -5.64 3.92 -8.05
C PRO A 128 -4.48 2.99 -7.70
N ALA A 129 -3.45 3.02 -8.55
CA ALA A 129 -2.26 2.20 -8.39
C ALA A 129 -1.01 2.97 -8.82
N LEU A 130 0.10 2.71 -8.15
CA LEU A 130 1.41 3.07 -8.64
C LEU A 130 1.92 1.93 -9.52
N TRP A 131 2.56 2.30 -10.62
CA TRP A 131 3.13 1.38 -11.59
C TRP A 131 4.61 1.64 -11.74
N LEU A 132 5.40 0.61 -11.51
CA LEU A 132 6.81 0.56 -11.86
C LEU A 132 6.96 -0.13 -13.21
N LYS A 133 7.58 0.55 -14.17
CA LYS A 133 7.71 0.10 -15.55
C LYS A 133 9.13 0.35 -16.06
N VAL A 134 9.56 -0.44 -17.05
CA VAL A 134 10.70 -0.08 -17.89
C VAL A 134 10.16 0.44 -19.21
N LEU A 135 10.54 1.66 -19.56
CA LEU A 135 10.19 2.30 -20.83
C LEU A 135 11.43 2.47 -21.68
N GLN A 136 11.33 2.17 -22.98
CA GLN A 136 12.39 2.43 -23.94
C GLN A 136 11.79 2.81 -25.29
N LYS A 137 12.31 3.84 -25.96
CA LYS A 137 11.86 4.22 -27.31
C LYS A 137 12.99 4.05 -28.32
N PRO A 138 13.06 2.90 -29.02
CA PRO A 138 14.04 2.70 -30.10
C PRO A 138 13.87 3.74 -31.21
N ALA A 139 14.95 4.10 -31.91
CA ALA A 139 14.92 5.07 -33.02
C ALA A 139 13.87 4.75 -34.10
N THR A 140 13.64 3.46 -34.37
CA THR A 140 12.70 2.99 -35.39
C THR A 140 11.25 2.92 -34.91
N ALA A 141 11.01 3.08 -33.59
CA ALA A 141 9.70 2.90 -33.00
C ALA A 141 8.94 4.23 -32.90
N ARG A 142 7.69 4.22 -33.36
CA ARG A 142 6.79 5.39 -33.20
C ARG A 142 6.35 5.60 -31.74
N ARG A 143 6.38 4.56 -30.92
CA ARG A 143 5.95 4.56 -29.51
C ARG A 143 7.00 3.88 -28.65
N ALA A 144 7.09 4.29 -27.40
CA ALA A 144 7.91 3.60 -26.42
C ALA A 144 7.37 2.17 -26.21
N GLN A 145 8.30 1.23 -26.12
CA GLN A 145 8.04 -0.10 -25.58
C GLN A 145 7.88 0.02 -24.07
N GLU A 146 6.83 -0.59 -23.55
CA GLU A 146 6.52 -0.61 -22.12
C GLU A 146 6.60 -2.05 -21.61
N GLN A 147 7.36 -2.24 -20.55
CA GLN A 147 7.38 -3.48 -19.79
C GLN A 147 6.99 -3.16 -18.35
N SER A 148 5.81 -3.60 -17.92
CA SER A 148 5.43 -3.54 -16.52
C SER A 148 6.42 -4.37 -15.69
N VAL A 149 6.87 -3.81 -14.56
CA VAL A 149 7.66 -4.51 -13.55
C VAL A 149 6.75 -4.87 -12.38
N LEU A 150 6.04 -3.86 -11.87
CA LEU A 150 5.21 -4.01 -10.69
C LEU A 150 4.02 -3.04 -10.69
N GLY A 151 2.90 -3.48 -10.14
CA GLY A 151 1.77 -2.60 -9.80
C GLY A 151 1.37 -2.79 -8.34
N CYS A 152 1.19 -1.70 -7.60
CA CYS A 152 0.67 -1.73 -6.23
C CYS A 152 -0.47 -0.71 -6.11
N PHE A 153 -1.58 -1.10 -5.47
CA PHE A 153 -2.55 -0.11 -5.04
C PHE A 153 -1.92 0.81 -4.02
N TYR A 154 -2.22 2.09 -4.12
CA TYR A 154 -2.11 3.01 -3.00
C TYR A 154 -3.54 3.40 -2.64
N THR A 155 -3.84 3.47 -1.36
CA THR A 155 -5.23 3.48 -0.94
C THR A 155 -5.92 4.79 -1.28
N THR A 156 -7.14 4.69 -1.76
CA THR A 156 -8.12 5.77 -1.63
C THR A 156 -9.23 5.27 -0.74
N GLN A 157 -9.40 5.95 0.40
CA GLN A 157 -10.47 5.69 1.36
C GLN A 157 -11.88 5.88 0.75
N GLN A 158 -11.95 6.40 -0.48
CA GLN A 158 -13.13 6.50 -1.32
C GLN A 158 -12.90 5.73 -2.63
N MET A 159 -12.87 4.42 -2.48
CA MET A 159 -13.12 3.51 -3.58
C MET A 159 -14.59 3.65 -3.94
N LEU A 160 -14.89 4.50 -4.93
CA LEU A 160 -16.03 4.49 -5.84
C LEU A 160 -16.46 5.92 -6.20
N PHE A 161 -16.43 6.20 -7.50
CA PHE A 161 -17.01 7.36 -8.18
C PHE A 161 -16.24 8.71 -8.10
N VAL A 162 -15.41 8.92 -9.13
CA VAL A 162 -15.23 10.18 -9.88
C VAL A 162 -14.29 11.28 -9.32
N GLN A 163 -13.83 11.29 -8.06
CA GLN A 163 -12.86 12.33 -7.61
C GLN A 163 -11.52 11.72 -7.19
N TRP A 164 -10.58 11.81 -8.12
CA TRP A 164 -9.31 11.07 -8.20
C TRP A 164 -8.26 11.44 -7.13
N HIS A 165 -8.54 12.40 -6.24
CA HIS A 165 -7.52 12.97 -5.37
C HIS A 165 -8.00 13.29 -3.95
N ASP A 166 -9.25 12.96 -3.59
CA ASP A 166 -9.87 13.60 -2.42
C ASP A 166 -9.30 13.14 -1.08
N LEU A 167 -8.77 11.91 -0.94
CA LEU A 167 -8.24 11.39 0.33
C LEU A 167 -7.23 10.25 0.10
N PHE A 168 -5.97 10.60 -0.13
CA PHE A 168 -4.84 9.69 0.16
C PHE A 168 -3.80 10.45 0.96
N PHE A 169 -3.15 9.74 1.87
CA PHE A 169 -2.20 10.35 2.78
C PHE A 169 -0.76 10.10 2.31
N PRO A 170 0.20 11.00 2.66
CA PRO A 170 1.61 10.81 2.32
C PRO A 170 2.14 9.41 2.68
N SER A 171 1.74 8.90 3.85
CA SER A 171 2.09 7.56 4.32
C SER A 171 1.63 6.41 3.42
N ASP A 172 0.53 6.58 2.67
CA ASP A 172 0.05 5.57 1.74
C ASP A 172 0.99 5.45 0.52
N MET A 173 1.47 6.58 -0.01
CA MET A 173 2.44 6.59 -1.11
C MET A 173 3.81 6.10 -0.65
N VAL A 174 4.29 6.58 0.50
CA VAL A 174 5.58 6.16 1.10
C VAL A 174 5.59 4.65 1.27
N ASN A 175 4.55 4.09 1.89
CA ASN A 175 4.46 2.67 2.12
C ASN A 175 4.37 1.87 0.81
N THR A 176 3.62 2.36 -0.17
CA THR A 176 3.53 1.73 -1.49
C THR A 176 4.91 1.63 -2.16
N VAL A 177 5.69 2.72 -2.15
CA VAL A 177 7.06 2.75 -2.70
C VAL A 177 7.98 1.78 -1.95
N GLN A 178 7.94 1.79 -0.62
CA GLN A 178 8.72 0.86 0.21
C GLN A 178 8.33 -0.61 -0.04
N GLN A 179 7.04 -0.91 -0.21
CA GLN A 179 6.57 -2.24 -0.56
C GLN A 179 7.08 -2.70 -1.93
N MET A 180 7.05 -1.81 -2.93
CA MET A 180 7.62 -2.11 -4.25
C MET A 180 9.10 -2.44 -4.17
N GLN A 181 9.87 -1.61 -3.46
CA GLN A 181 11.31 -1.83 -3.29
C GLN A 181 11.60 -3.16 -2.60
N ARG A 182 10.94 -3.47 -1.48
CA ARG A 182 11.14 -4.75 -0.78
C ARG A 182 10.86 -5.95 -1.66
N TYR A 183 9.84 -5.86 -2.50
CA TYR A 183 9.54 -6.92 -3.46
C TYR A 183 10.70 -7.11 -4.45
N LEU A 184 11.25 -6.02 -5.01
CA LEU A 184 12.38 -6.10 -5.93
C LEU A 184 13.64 -6.66 -5.26
N GLU A 185 13.96 -6.19 -4.05
CA GLU A 185 15.11 -6.68 -3.27
C GLU A 185 14.98 -8.18 -2.99
N ALA A 186 13.79 -8.63 -2.61
CA ALA A 186 13.56 -10.03 -2.32
C ALA A 186 13.58 -10.90 -3.59
N ASN A 187 13.01 -10.44 -4.70
CA ASN A 187 13.00 -11.18 -5.97
C ASN A 187 14.40 -11.28 -6.59
N GLU A 188 15.22 -10.23 -6.46
CA GLU A 188 16.63 -10.27 -6.86
C GLU A 188 17.43 -11.30 -6.05
N ALA A 189 17.25 -11.33 -4.73
CA ALA A 189 17.91 -12.29 -3.86
C ALA A 189 17.37 -13.73 -4.05
N ARG A 190 16.09 -13.86 -4.45
CA ARG A 190 15.33 -15.12 -4.48
C ARG A 190 14.28 -15.08 -5.60
N PRO A 191 14.59 -15.54 -6.83
CA PRO A 191 13.64 -15.57 -7.94
C PRO A 191 12.50 -16.60 -7.77
N ASP A 192 12.44 -17.29 -6.62
CA ASP A 192 11.44 -18.30 -6.30
C ASP A 192 10.39 -17.71 -5.36
N GLU A 193 9.20 -17.46 -5.91
CA GLU A 193 8.03 -16.91 -5.20
C GLU A 193 7.70 -17.68 -3.92
N LYS A 194 7.82 -19.03 -3.92
CA LYS A 194 7.54 -19.83 -2.72
C LYS A 194 8.54 -19.54 -1.60
N LYS A 195 9.82 -19.33 -1.95
CA LYS A 195 10.85 -18.95 -0.97
C LYS A 195 10.63 -17.52 -0.46
N TYR A 196 10.20 -16.61 -1.32
CA TYR A 196 9.81 -15.26 -0.92
C TYR A 196 8.66 -15.30 0.11
N LEU A 197 7.57 -16.00 -0.20
CA LEU A 197 6.41 -16.11 0.68
C LEU A 197 6.75 -16.74 2.03
N ARG A 198 7.57 -17.79 2.06
CA ARG A 198 8.05 -18.40 3.32
C ARG A 198 8.91 -17.45 4.15
N ALA A 199 9.74 -16.64 3.49
CA ALA A 199 10.55 -15.64 4.18
C ALA A 199 9.68 -14.57 4.83
N LEU A 200 8.68 -14.10 4.09
CA LEU A 200 7.73 -13.12 4.58
C LEU A 200 6.88 -13.66 5.75
N GLU A 201 6.45 -14.93 5.68
CA GLU A 201 5.79 -15.59 6.80
C GLU A 201 6.69 -15.68 8.04
N ALA A 202 7.98 -16.00 7.86
CA ALA A 202 8.95 -16.04 8.94
C ALA A 202 9.19 -14.66 9.57
N GLU A 203 9.28 -13.61 8.75
CA GLU A 203 9.38 -12.22 9.22
C GLU A 203 8.16 -11.78 10.04
N LEU A 204 6.95 -12.11 9.57
CA LEU A 204 5.71 -11.83 10.30
C LEU A 204 5.65 -12.59 11.63
N THR A 205 6.08 -13.86 11.63
CA THR A 205 6.16 -14.66 12.87
C THR A 205 7.15 -14.05 13.87
N ALA A 206 8.26 -13.48 13.38
CA ALA A 206 9.27 -12.82 14.19
C ALA A 206 8.89 -11.40 14.65
N SER A 207 7.75 -10.87 14.20
CA SER A 207 7.35 -9.47 14.45
C SER A 207 6.79 -9.22 15.85
N GLY A 208 6.42 -10.27 16.58
CA GLY A 208 5.80 -10.19 17.91
C GLY A 208 6.50 -9.24 18.89
N PRO A 209 7.82 -9.40 19.14
CA PRO A 209 8.57 -8.51 20.03
C PRO A 209 8.59 -7.04 19.60
N VAL A 210 8.52 -6.75 18.29
CA VAL A 210 8.47 -5.37 17.78
C VAL A 210 7.11 -4.75 18.10
N ILE A 211 6.02 -5.49 17.85
CA ILE A 211 4.64 -5.07 18.13
C ILE A 211 4.43 -4.79 19.62
N GLN A 212 5.01 -5.62 20.50
CA GLN A 212 4.88 -5.45 21.95
C GLN A 212 5.58 -4.20 22.49
N ARG A 213 6.62 -3.71 21.80
CA ARG A 213 7.50 -2.64 22.28
C ARG A 213 7.19 -1.26 21.67
N LYS A 214 6.79 -1.21 20.41
CA LYS A 214 6.50 0.05 19.69
C LYS A 214 5.07 0.51 19.98
N THR A 215 4.83 1.82 19.88
CA THR A 215 3.51 2.41 20.12
C THR A 215 2.68 2.45 18.84
N LEU A 216 1.51 1.83 18.85
CA LEU A 216 0.54 1.94 17.75
C LEU A 216 -0.14 3.31 17.78
N LEU A 217 0.01 4.08 16.70
CA LEU A 217 -0.75 5.30 16.46
C LEU A 217 -2.01 4.99 15.65
N ILE A 218 -3.16 5.38 16.18
CA ILE A 218 -4.47 5.24 15.52
C ILE A 218 -5.02 6.63 15.25
N ASP A 219 -5.45 6.87 14.00
CA ASP A 219 -6.15 8.09 13.65
C ASP A 219 -7.51 8.11 14.34
N ARG A 220 -7.76 9.15 15.14
CA ARG A 220 -9.02 9.36 15.85
C ARG A 220 -10.23 9.29 14.93
N ASN A 221 -10.11 9.79 13.70
CA ASN A 221 -11.23 9.84 12.74
C ASN A 221 -11.49 8.48 12.08
N LEU A 222 -10.56 7.53 12.19
CA LEU A 222 -10.70 6.19 11.65
C LEU A 222 -10.94 5.16 12.75
N LEU A 223 -10.98 5.52 14.04
CA LEU A 223 -11.34 4.59 15.10
C LEU A 223 -12.86 4.42 15.14
N ALA A 224 -13.34 3.17 15.14
CA ALA A 224 -14.78 2.91 15.21
C ALA A 224 -15.37 3.46 16.51
N PRO A 225 -16.54 4.15 16.47
CA PRO A 225 -17.21 4.63 17.68
C PRO A 225 -17.53 3.52 18.69
N SER A 226 -17.65 2.28 18.20
CA SER A 226 -17.86 1.07 18.99
C SER A 226 -16.61 0.53 19.69
N VAL A 227 -15.47 1.23 19.60
CA VAL A 227 -14.21 0.90 20.28
C VAL A 227 -13.91 1.97 21.33
N THR A 228 -14.40 1.75 22.56
CA THR A 228 -14.11 2.59 23.73
C THR A 228 -12.66 2.42 24.20
N PRO A 229 -12.13 3.32 25.05
CA PRO A 229 -10.80 3.15 25.65
C PRO A 229 -10.60 1.78 26.33
N GLU A 230 -11.63 1.27 27.02
CA GLU A 230 -11.58 -0.04 27.69
C GLU A 230 -11.52 -1.18 26.67
N GLN A 231 -12.28 -1.08 25.57
CA GLN A 231 -12.22 -2.06 24.49
C GLN A 231 -10.88 -2.00 23.76
N LEU A 232 -10.32 -0.81 23.53
CA LEU A 232 -9.01 -0.63 22.93
C LEU A 232 -7.93 -1.32 23.78
N ALA A 233 -7.88 -1.04 25.09
CA ALA A 233 -6.92 -1.65 26.01
C ALA A 233 -7.08 -3.18 26.11
N ARG A 234 -8.32 -3.68 26.06
CA ARG A 234 -8.59 -5.12 26.09
C ARG A 234 -8.18 -5.84 24.81
N LYS A 235 -8.41 -5.21 23.65
CA LYS A 235 -8.20 -5.83 22.33
C LYS A 235 -6.76 -5.69 21.84
N TYR A 236 -6.07 -4.63 22.26
CA TYR A 236 -4.68 -4.37 21.95
C TYR A 236 -3.91 -4.03 23.24
N PRO A 237 -3.37 -5.03 23.96
CA PRO A 237 -2.75 -4.85 25.27
C PRO A 237 -1.31 -4.30 25.22
N TYR A 238 -0.92 -3.66 24.11
CA TYR A 238 0.40 -3.06 23.89
C TYR A 238 0.29 -1.54 23.82
N PRO A 239 1.40 -0.78 23.86
CA PRO A 239 1.35 0.68 23.82
C PRO A 239 0.57 1.19 22.61
N VAL A 240 -0.41 2.06 22.85
CA VAL A 240 -1.31 2.60 21.82
C VAL A 240 -1.71 4.03 22.14
N GLN A 241 -1.83 4.87 21.12
CA GLN A 241 -2.28 6.25 21.23
C GLN A 241 -3.28 6.58 20.11
N VAL A 242 -4.37 7.24 20.48
CA VAL A 242 -5.34 7.79 19.53
C VAL A 242 -4.99 9.26 19.27
N VAL A 243 -4.56 9.55 18.05
CA VAL A 243 -3.96 10.84 17.66
C VAL A 243 -4.66 11.42 16.43
N ASP A 244 -4.40 12.69 16.14
CA ASP A 244 -4.81 13.28 14.87
C ASP A 244 -3.93 12.74 13.73
N ARG A 245 -4.51 12.63 12.53
CA ARG A 245 -3.82 12.06 11.36
C ARG A 245 -2.47 12.70 11.06
N SER A 246 -2.34 14.02 11.26
CA SER A 246 -1.09 14.76 11.03
C SER A 246 0.09 14.23 11.85
N VAL A 247 -0.15 13.70 13.05
CA VAL A 247 0.90 13.08 13.89
C VAL A 247 1.44 11.82 13.24
N ILE A 248 0.55 10.98 12.67
CA ILE A 248 0.93 9.77 11.95
C ILE A 248 1.76 10.14 10.71
N GLU A 249 1.31 11.12 9.93
CA GLU A 249 2.02 11.53 8.71
C GLU A 249 3.42 12.06 9.00
N GLN A 250 3.57 12.89 10.03
CA GLN A 250 4.88 13.38 10.45
C GLN A 250 5.80 12.25 10.89
N ALA A 251 5.29 11.29 11.67
CA ALA A 251 6.07 10.16 12.16
C ALA A 251 6.49 9.20 11.02
N VAL A 252 5.62 8.97 10.03
CA VAL A 252 5.97 8.17 8.83
C VAL A 252 7.03 8.87 7.99
N LEU A 253 6.87 10.17 7.71
CA LEU A 253 7.85 10.94 6.95
C LEU A 253 9.22 11.04 7.64
N ALA A 254 9.23 10.98 8.98
CA ALA A 254 10.45 10.97 9.79
C ALA A 254 11.04 9.56 9.99
N ALA A 255 10.39 8.50 9.50
CA ALA A 255 10.76 7.11 9.76
C ALA A 255 10.93 6.81 11.26
N ASP A 256 10.00 7.29 12.09
CA ASP A 256 10.14 7.26 13.55
C ASP A 256 10.12 5.84 14.12
N ALA A 257 11.26 5.38 14.65
CA ALA A 257 11.46 4.05 15.20
C ALA A 257 10.58 3.70 16.40
N ARG A 258 9.90 4.67 17.02
CA ARG A 258 9.05 4.43 18.19
C ARG A 258 7.66 3.91 17.82
N TYR A 259 7.23 4.11 16.57
CA TYR A 259 5.82 4.05 16.23
C TYR A 259 5.48 2.98 15.18
N LEU A 260 4.24 2.51 15.30
CA LEU A 260 3.54 1.70 14.31
C LEU A 260 2.30 2.47 13.85
N TYR A 261 1.79 2.17 12.66
CA TYR A 261 0.45 2.62 12.26
C TYR A 261 -0.33 1.55 11.52
N SER A 262 -1.66 1.73 11.50
CA SER A 262 -2.57 0.91 10.72
C SER A 262 -2.70 1.50 9.31
N HIS A 263 -2.29 0.73 8.31
CA HIS A 263 -2.45 1.05 6.90
C HIS A 263 -3.55 0.16 6.32
N TYR A 264 -4.64 0.77 5.88
CA TYR A 264 -5.65 0.06 5.10
C TYR A 264 -5.07 -0.27 3.73
N VAL A 265 -5.44 -1.39 3.13
CA VAL A 265 -5.18 -1.76 1.73
C VAL A 265 -6.30 -2.63 1.22
N MET A 266 -6.43 -2.70 -0.11
CA MET A 266 -7.25 -3.71 -0.75
C MET A 266 -6.40 -4.81 -1.34
N ILE A 267 -6.75 -6.07 -1.07
CA ILE A 267 -6.06 -7.23 -1.63
C ILE A 267 -7.09 -8.13 -2.28
N ARG A 268 -7.03 -8.27 -3.62
CA ARG A 268 -7.96 -9.11 -4.40
C ARG A 268 -9.44 -8.85 -4.06
N GLY A 269 -9.80 -7.57 -3.91
CA GLY A 269 -11.17 -7.14 -3.57
C GLY A 269 -11.55 -7.30 -2.09
N ARG A 270 -10.61 -7.68 -1.21
CA ARG A 270 -10.83 -7.77 0.24
C ARG A 270 -10.21 -6.60 0.97
N GLN A 271 -10.89 -6.15 2.02
CA GLN A 271 -10.40 -5.15 2.96
C GLN A 271 -9.36 -5.77 3.89
N VAL A 272 -8.15 -5.20 3.89
CA VAL A 272 -7.05 -5.66 4.74
C VAL A 272 -6.42 -4.47 5.43
N TYR A 273 -6.11 -4.64 6.70
CA TYR A 273 -5.32 -3.70 7.46
C TYR A 273 -3.95 -4.30 7.74
N GLN A 274 -2.92 -3.52 7.47
CA GLN A 274 -1.53 -3.85 7.74
C GLN A 274 -1.06 -3.01 8.93
N LEU A 275 -0.46 -3.66 9.92
CA LEU A 275 0.28 -2.95 10.96
C LEU A 275 1.69 -2.69 10.43
N ILE A 276 2.02 -1.44 10.19
CA ILE A 276 3.28 -1.04 9.56
C ILE A 276 4.23 -0.48 10.62
N ASP A 277 5.48 -0.95 10.58
CA ASP A 277 6.61 -0.31 11.25
C ASP A 277 7.02 0.97 10.52
N MET A 278 6.93 2.13 11.17
CA MET A 278 7.21 3.42 10.51
C MET A 278 8.67 3.58 10.09
N GLU A 279 9.61 2.99 10.82
CA GLU A 279 11.04 3.07 10.53
C GLU A 279 11.43 2.34 9.25
N THR A 280 10.93 1.12 9.11
CA THR A 280 11.32 0.23 8.00
C THR A 280 10.27 0.14 6.91
N GLY A 281 9.09 0.69 7.15
CA GLY A 281 7.90 0.54 6.32
C GLY A 281 7.35 -0.89 6.27
N ARG A 282 7.87 -1.82 7.07
CA ARG A 282 7.57 -3.25 6.96
C ARG A 282 6.22 -3.59 7.59
N PRO A 283 5.40 -4.44 6.95
CA PRO A 283 4.22 -5.00 7.61
C PRO A 283 4.65 -5.99 8.69
N LEU A 284 4.15 -5.79 9.90
CA LEU A 284 4.38 -6.62 11.08
C LEU A 284 3.20 -7.55 11.40
N ALA A 285 2.00 -7.14 11.00
CA ALA A 285 0.78 -7.91 11.21
C ALA A 285 -0.26 -7.58 10.14
N TYR A 286 -1.24 -8.47 10.00
CA TYR A 286 -2.40 -8.26 9.14
C TYR A 286 -3.68 -8.53 9.92
N ALA A 287 -4.71 -7.74 9.62
CA ALA A 287 -6.08 -8.06 9.96
C ALA A 287 -6.92 -8.02 8.68
N LYS A 288 -7.70 -9.08 8.42
CA LYS A 288 -8.51 -9.19 7.20
C LYS A 288 -9.99 -9.27 7.54
N SER A 289 -10.82 -8.53 6.81
CA SER A 289 -12.25 -8.76 6.84
C SER A 289 -12.63 -9.93 5.93
N GLY A 290 -13.62 -10.73 6.36
CA GLY A 290 -14.26 -11.74 5.51
C GLY A 290 -15.25 -11.15 4.51
N SER A 291 -15.66 -9.89 4.68
CA SER A 291 -16.58 -9.21 3.77
C SER A 291 -15.85 -8.59 2.58
N ILE A 292 -16.49 -8.68 1.42
CA ILE A 292 -16.21 -7.81 0.28
C ILE A 292 -17.10 -6.58 0.51
N GLY A 293 -16.50 -5.45 0.83
CA GLY A 293 -17.20 -4.23 1.16
C GLY A 293 -16.39 -3.01 0.72
N VAL A 294 -17.10 -1.93 0.42
CA VAL A 294 -16.55 -0.62 0.06
C VAL A 294 -16.79 0.41 1.15
N ASP A 295 -17.12 -0.06 2.36
CA ASP A 295 -17.29 0.81 3.51
C ASP A 295 -16.01 1.60 3.77
N PRO A 296 -16.11 2.85 4.24
CA PRO A 296 -14.95 3.65 4.61
C PRO A 296 -14.05 2.84 5.55
N PRO A 297 -12.73 2.93 5.41
CA PRO A 297 -11.83 2.17 6.24
C PRO A 297 -11.89 2.68 7.69
N VAL A 298 -12.41 1.84 8.59
CA VAL A 298 -12.45 2.10 10.04
C VAL A 298 -11.68 1.02 10.79
N VAL A 299 -10.84 1.40 11.73
CA VAL A 299 -10.17 0.52 12.69
C VAL A 299 -11.19 0.04 13.71
N GLU A 300 -11.73 -1.14 13.46
CA GLU A 300 -12.68 -1.81 14.35
C GLU A 300 -11.96 -2.73 15.36
N GLY A 301 -12.72 -3.24 16.32
CA GLY A 301 -12.16 -4.13 17.34
C GLY A 301 -11.52 -5.41 16.78
N TRP A 302 -12.00 -5.93 15.66
CA TRP A 302 -11.40 -7.12 15.04
C TRP A 302 -10.02 -6.82 14.41
N VAL A 303 -9.77 -5.58 13.98
CA VAL A 303 -8.47 -5.15 13.47
C VAL A 303 -7.43 -5.22 14.61
N LEU A 304 -7.80 -4.65 15.76
CA LEU A 304 -6.98 -4.65 16.97
C LEU A 304 -6.67 -6.07 17.47
N ASP A 305 -7.69 -6.94 17.52
CA ASP A 305 -7.50 -8.35 17.89
C ASP A 305 -6.53 -9.05 16.91
N GLY A 306 -6.65 -8.75 15.62
CA GLY A 306 -5.76 -9.27 14.58
C GLY A 306 -4.30 -8.91 14.86
N TYR A 307 -4.03 -7.63 15.12
CA TYR A 307 -2.69 -7.16 15.46
C TYR A 307 -2.17 -7.76 16.77
N ALA A 308 -3.03 -7.86 17.79
CA ALA A 308 -2.65 -8.42 19.08
C ALA A 308 -2.24 -9.90 19.00
N LYS A 309 -2.87 -10.69 18.12
CA LYS A 309 -2.50 -12.10 17.89
C LYS A 309 -1.06 -12.25 17.41
N PHE A 310 -0.64 -11.43 16.42
CA PHE A 310 0.74 -11.40 15.96
C PHE A 310 1.71 -10.96 17.06
N GLY A 311 1.35 -9.94 17.84
CA GLY A 311 2.11 -9.53 19.01
C GLY A 311 2.31 -10.66 20.02
N ALA A 312 1.31 -11.52 20.22
CA ALA A 312 1.38 -12.68 21.11
C ALA A 312 2.09 -13.91 20.49
N GLY A 313 2.60 -13.80 19.25
CA GLY A 313 3.20 -14.93 18.52
C GLY A 313 2.19 -16.01 18.11
N ARG A 314 0.90 -15.70 18.09
CA ARG A 314 -0.17 -16.62 17.71
C ARG A 314 -0.50 -16.47 16.24
N LYS A 315 -0.55 -17.60 15.52
CA LYS A 315 -1.13 -17.69 14.17
C LYS A 315 -2.65 -17.76 14.28
#